data_AF-A0A7Z1EHQ3-F1
#
_entry.id   AF-A0A7Z1EHQ3-F1
#
_cell.length_a   1.000
_cell.length_b   1.000
_cell.length_c   1.000
_cell.angle_alpha   90.00
_cell.angle_beta   90.00
_cell.angle_gamma   90.00
#
_symmetry.space_group_name_H-M   'P 1'
#
loop_
_entity.id
_entity.type
_entity.pdbx_description
1 polymer ?
#
loop_
_entity_poly.entity_id
_entity_poly.type
_entity_poly.pdbx_seq_one_letter_code
_entity_poly.pdbx_strand_id
1 'polypeptide(L)'
;MDITEFPSGVIEHLGWYVYRLIDPRDGSTFYVGKGKGNRVFAHMRGEVAATDDDELLSNKLKQIREIRLAGLEVIHVIHRHGMTDEKTAYEVEAALIDAYPG
;
A
#
# COMPACT_ATOMS: atom_id res chain seq x y z
N MET A 1 -3.01 -4.98 -18.10
CA MET A 1 -4.20 -4.15 -17.85
C MET A 1 -3.96 -3.58 -16.49
N ASP A 2 -3.54 -2.33 -16.46
CA ASP A 2 -3.04 -1.73 -15.22
C ASP A 2 -4.26 -1.32 -14.41
N ILE A 3 -4.49 -2.01 -13.30
CA ILE A 3 -5.61 -1.72 -12.41
C ILE A 3 -5.20 -0.49 -11.61
N THR A 4 -5.86 0.63 -11.85
CA THR A 4 -5.61 1.93 -11.20
C THR A 4 -6.64 2.27 -10.13
N GLU A 5 -7.70 1.46 -10.03
CA GLU A 5 -8.77 1.53 -9.06
C GLU A 5 -9.46 0.16 -8.91
N PHE A 6 -10.04 -0.09 -7.75
CA PHE A 6 -10.91 -1.24 -7.56
C PHE A 6 -12.26 -1.00 -8.25
N PRO A 7 -12.84 -2.02 -8.91
CA PRO A 7 -14.23 -1.95 -9.34
C PRO A 7 -15.17 -1.66 -8.16
N SER A 8 -16.27 -0.96 -8.41
CA SER A 8 -17.26 -0.60 -7.37
C SER A 8 -17.72 -1.80 -6.52
N GLY A 9 -18.04 -2.93 -7.16
CA GLY A 9 -18.44 -4.15 -6.46
C GLY A 9 -17.34 -4.75 -5.58
N VAL A 10 -16.06 -4.50 -5.88
CA VAL A 10 -14.93 -4.88 -5.01
C VAL A 10 -14.88 -3.95 -3.81
N ILE A 11 -14.99 -2.63 -4.02
CA ILE A 11 -14.96 -1.64 -2.93
C ILE A 11 -16.02 -1.92 -1.87
N GLU A 12 -17.23 -2.31 -2.29
CA GLU A 12 -18.35 -2.66 -1.39
C GLU A 12 -18.00 -3.80 -0.41
N HIS A 13 -17.19 -4.76 -0.83
CA HIS A 13 -16.81 -5.94 -0.04
C HIS A 13 -15.41 -5.83 0.57
N LEU A 14 -14.61 -4.83 0.14
CA LEU A 14 -13.21 -4.70 0.52
C LEU A 14 -13.05 -4.33 2.01
N GLY A 15 -13.99 -3.55 2.56
CA GLY A 15 -13.90 -3.04 3.92
C GLY A 15 -12.58 -2.28 4.17
N TRP A 16 -12.10 -2.31 5.41
CA TRP A 16 -10.71 -2.01 5.70
C TRP A 16 -9.81 -3.16 5.24
N TYR A 17 -8.64 -2.80 4.74
CA TYR A 17 -7.65 -3.76 4.27
C TYR A 17 -6.23 -3.30 4.63
N VAL A 18 -5.30 -4.25 4.67
CA VAL A 18 -3.86 -4.03 4.85
C VAL A 18 -3.13 -4.56 3.63
N TYR A 19 -2.17 -3.78 3.15
CA TYR A 19 -1.43 -4.05 1.92
C TYR A 19 0.06 -3.75 2.07
N ARG A 20 0.83 -4.34 1.16
CA ARG A 20 2.26 -4.04 0.98
C ARG A 20 2.51 -3.45 -0.39
N LEU A 21 3.48 -2.55 -0.49
CA LEU A 21 4.11 -2.14 -1.74
C LEU A 21 5.48 -2.80 -1.84
N ILE A 22 5.76 -3.36 -3.01
CA ILE A 22 6.91 -4.21 -3.28
C ILE A 22 7.70 -3.62 -4.44
N ASP A 23 9.02 -3.59 -4.28
CA ASP A 23 9.93 -3.26 -5.37
C ASP A 23 10.08 -4.47 -6.31
N PRO A 24 9.72 -4.36 -7.60
CA PRO A 24 9.82 -5.48 -8.53
C PRO A 24 11.26 -5.87 -8.87
N ARG A 25 12.27 -5.05 -8.54
CA ARG A 25 13.68 -5.30 -8.87
C ARG A 25 14.30 -6.39 -7.99
N ASP A 26 13.88 -6.46 -6.73
CA ASP A 26 14.43 -7.38 -5.72
C ASP A 26 13.36 -8.10 -4.88
N GLY A 27 12.09 -7.75 -5.03
CA GLY A 27 10.98 -8.33 -4.25
C GLY A 27 10.87 -7.79 -2.82
N SER A 28 11.64 -6.76 -2.47
CA SER A 28 11.63 -6.15 -1.13
C SER A 28 10.33 -5.41 -0.84
N THR A 29 9.92 -5.42 0.42
CA THR A 29 8.80 -4.58 0.90
C THR A 29 9.37 -3.26 1.36
N PHE A 30 8.94 -2.18 0.71
CA PHE A 30 9.37 -0.83 1.13
C PHE A 30 8.25 -0.06 1.84
N TYR A 31 7.02 -0.59 1.84
CA TYR A 31 5.90 0.05 2.52
C TYR A 31 4.82 -0.97 2.91
N VAL A 32 4.32 -0.84 4.13
CA VAL A 32 3.12 -1.51 4.64
C VAL A 32 2.12 -0.42 5.01
N GLY A 33 0.86 -0.60 4.63
CA GLY A 33 -0.18 0.37 4.95
C GLY A 33 -1.56 -0.26 5.10
N LYS A 34 -2.43 0.36 5.88
CA LYS A 34 -3.87 0.12 5.87
C LYS A 34 -4.63 1.09 4.98
N GLY A 35 -5.79 0.69 4.47
CA GLY A 35 -6.60 1.51 3.59
C GLY A 35 -8.07 1.14 3.50
N LYS A 36 -8.81 2.01 2.80
CA LYS A 36 -10.20 1.85 2.37
C LYS A 36 -10.35 2.39 0.95
N GLY A 37 -11.26 1.79 0.18
CA GLY A 37 -11.46 2.15 -1.22
C GLY A 37 -10.15 2.08 -2.02
N ASN A 38 -9.82 3.14 -2.75
CA ASN A 38 -8.68 3.17 -3.66
C ASN A 38 -7.37 3.69 -3.04
N ARG A 39 -7.23 3.70 -1.70
CA ARG A 39 -6.05 4.26 -1.03
C ARG A 39 -4.72 3.63 -1.50
N VAL A 40 -4.72 2.34 -1.79
CA VAL A 40 -3.51 1.63 -2.27
C VAL A 40 -3.02 2.21 -3.60
N PHE A 41 -3.96 2.50 -4.52
CA PHE A 41 -3.63 3.10 -5.81
C PHE A 41 -3.15 4.54 -5.68
N ALA A 42 -3.74 5.31 -4.74
CA ALA A 42 -3.26 6.65 -4.42
C ALA A 42 -1.79 6.61 -3.95
N HIS A 43 -1.44 5.69 -3.04
CA HIS A 43 -0.05 5.55 -2.61
C HIS A 43 0.88 5.03 -3.71
N MET A 44 0.45 4.10 -4.57
CA MET A 44 1.25 3.70 -5.74
C MET A 44 1.51 4.87 -6.71
N ARG A 45 0.57 5.81 -6.81
CA ARG A 45 0.74 7.02 -7.62
C ARG A 45 1.69 8.03 -6.98
N GLY A 46 1.98 7.90 -5.70
CA GLY A 46 2.73 8.88 -4.92
C GLY A 46 1.85 10.04 -4.45
N GLU A 47 0.53 9.85 -4.40
CA GLU A 47 -0.39 10.83 -3.82
C GLU A 47 -0.25 10.81 -2.29
N VAL A 48 -0.04 11.99 -1.72
CA VAL A 48 0.20 12.21 -0.29
C VAL A 48 -1.13 12.37 0.44
N ALA A 49 -1.37 11.59 1.48
CA ALA A 49 -2.42 11.87 2.45
C ALA A 49 -1.83 12.63 3.64
N ALA A 50 -2.60 13.54 4.24
CA ALA A 50 -2.18 14.33 5.41
C ALA A 50 -1.86 13.49 6.68
N THR A 51 -2.09 12.17 6.62
CA THR A 51 -1.91 11.22 7.72
C THR A 51 -0.59 10.45 7.65
N ASP A 52 0.20 10.64 6.60
CA ASP A 52 1.45 9.90 6.41
C ASP A 52 2.58 10.61 7.18
N ASP A 53 3.40 9.87 7.92
CA ASP A 53 4.60 10.40 8.59
C ASP A 53 5.59 10.92 7.54
N ASP A 54 6.13 12.13 7.75
CA ASP A 54 6.98 12.85 6.79
C ASP A 54 8.24 12.06 6.36
N GLU A 55 8.86 11.30 7.27
CA GLU A 55 10.08 10.54 6.96
C GLU A 55 9.76 9.28 6.13
N LEU A 56 8.75 8.53 6.56
CA LEU A 56 8.24 7.37 5.83
C LEU A 56 7.69 7.78 4.45
N LEU A 57 7.05 8.94 4.37
CA LEU A 57 6.55 9.52 3.13
C LEU A 57 7.68 9.83 2.15
N SER A 58 8.74 10.48 2.61
CA SER A 58 9.92 10.81 1.79
C SER A 58 10.57 9.55 1.21
N ASN A 59 10.79 8.53 2.05
CA ASN A 59 11.40 7.26 1.64
C ASN A 59 10.51 6.50 0.65
N LYS A 60 9.19 6.43 0.91
CA LYS A 60 8.19 5.85 0.00
C LYS A 60 8.24 6.51 -1.38
N LEU A 61 8.15 7.84 -1.44
CA LEU A 61 8.13 8.58 -2.70
C LEU A 61 9.43 8.42 -3.48
N LYS A 62 10.57 8.38 -2.78
CA LYS A 62 11.88 8.10 -3.37
C LYS A 62 11.91 6.72 -4.02
N GLN A 63 11.49 5.67 -3.30
CA GLN A 63 11.47 4.31 -3.83
C GLN A 63 10.58 4.18 -5.07
N ILE A 64 9.36 4.73 -5.01
CA ILE A 64 8.42 4.73 -6.15
C ILE A 64 9.05 5.42 -7.38
N ARG A 65 9.74 6.55 -7.18
CA ARG A 65 10.42 7.27 -8.26
C ARG A 65 11.54 6.43 -8.88
N GLU A 66 12.36 5.78 -8.06
CA GLU A 66 13.45 4.93 -8.54
C GLU A 66 12.95 3.73 -9.36
N ILE A 67 11.89 3.07 -8.91
CA ILE A 67 11.23 1.97 -9.63
C ILE A 67 10.75 2.45 -11.01
N ARG A 68 10.07 3.61 -11.06
CA ARG A 68 9.60 4.20 -12.33
C ARG A 68 10.73 4.61 -13.27
N LEU A 69 11.83 5.13 -12.74
CA LEU A 69 13.01 5.47 -13.55
C LEU A 69 13.66 4.23 -14.16
N ALA A 70 13.50 3.06 -13.55
CA ALA A 70 13.91 1.78 -14.13
C ALA A 70 12.94 1.23 -15.18
N GLY A 71 11.86 1.96 -15.51
CA GLY A 71 10.81 1.51 -16.44
C GLY A 71 9.91 0.42 -15.87
N LEU A 72 9.86 0.28 -14.54
CA LEU A 72 9.07 -0.73 -13.83
C LEU A 72 7.91 -0.09 -13.07
N GLU A 73 6.96 -0.93 -12.65
CA GLU A 73 5.82 -0.53 -11.83
C GLU A 73 5.86 -1.15 -10.44
N VAL A 74 5.43 -0.37 -9.45
CA VAL A 74 5.32 -0.83 -8.06
C VAL A 74 4.29 -1.95 -7.98
N ILE A 75 4.66 -3.05 -7.33
CA ILE A 75 3.74 -4.16 -7.07
C ILE A 75 2.99 -3.87 -5.77
N HIS A 76 1.68 -4.12 -5.73
CA HIS A 76 0.90 -4.08 -4.51
C HIS A 76 0.28 -5.45 -4.20
N VAL A 77 0.22 -5.80 -2.91
CA VAL A 77 -0.40 -7.04 -2.43
C VAL A 77 -1.34 -6.74 -1.28
N ILE A 78 -2.60 -7.13 -1.41
CA ILE A 78 -3.58 -7.09 -0.32
C ILE A 78 -3.41 -8.35 0.53
N HIS A 79 -3.00 -8.20 1.79
CA HIS A 79 -2.77 -9.32 2.71
C HIS A 79 -4.02 -9.70 3.49
N ARG A 80 -4.77 -8.69 3.91
CA ARG A 80 -6.03 -8.87 4.63
C ARG A 80 -7.03 -7.83 4.15
N HIS A 81 -8.25 -8.25 3.92
CA HIS A 81 -9.37 -7.39 3.55
C HIS A 81 -10.65 -7.83 4.29
N GLY A 82 -11.72 -7.06 4.12
CA GLY A 82 -13.03 -7.31 4.72
C GLY A 82 -13.10 -6.97 6.21
N MET A 83 -12.15 -6.20 6.73
CA MET A 83 -12.18 -5.78 8.13
C MET A 83 -13.20 -4.65 8.32
N THR A 84 -14.02 -4.74 9.36
CA THR A 84 -15.14 -3.80 9.58
C THR A 84 -14.69 -2.49 10.21
N ASP A 85 -13.65 -2.53 11.03
CA ASP A 85 -13.16 -1.40 11.81
C ASP A 85 -11.67 -1.12 11.58
N GLU A 86 -11.29 0.13 11.82
CA GLU A 86 -9.93 0.61 11.59
C GLU A 86 -8.94 0.02 12.59
N LYS A 87 -9.38 -0.23 13.83
CA LYS A 87 -8.52 -0.74 14.90
C LYS A 87 -8.00 -2.12 14.54
N THR A 88 -8.84 -3.01 14.03
CA THR A 88 -8.42 -4.32 13.53
C THR A 88 -7.39 -4.18 12.40
N ALA A 89 -7.60 -3.24 11.47
CA ALA A 89 -6.66 -3.00 10.38
C ALA A 89 -5.31 -2.44 10.88
N TYR A 90 -5.33 -1.62 11.93
CA TYR A 90 -4.12 -1.09 12.57
C TYR A 90 -3.28 -2.19 13.24
N GLU A 91 -3.91 -3.09 13.99
CA GLU A 91 -3.19 -4.22 14.61
C GLU A 91 -2.61 -5.17 13.54
N VAL A 92 -3.35 -5.42 12.46
CA VAL A 92 -2.86 -6.23 11.33
C VAL A 92 -1.72 -5.53 10.59
N GLU A 93 -1.80 -4.22 10.39
CA GLU A 93 -0.73 -3.40 9.82
C GLU A 93 0.55 -3.50 10.66
N ALA A 94 0.45 -3.32 11.98
CA ALA A 94 1.58 -3.46 12.90
C ALA A 94 2.21 -4.86 12.80
N ALA A 95 1.39 -5.91 12.81
CA ALA A 95 1.88 -7.28 12.67
C ALA A 95 2.59 -7.54 11.32
N LEU A 96 2.14 -6.90 10.24
CA LEU A 96 2.83 -6.99 8.94
C LEU A 96 4.12 -6.17 8.90
N ILE A 97 4.18 -5.02 9.55
CA ILE A 97 5.43 -4.25 9.69
C ILE A 97 6.47 -5.12 10.40
N ASP A 98 6.09 -5.79 11.49
CA ASP A 98 7.00 -6.69 12.23
C ASP A 98 7.42 -7.93 11.40
N ALA A 99 6.53 -8.43 10.54
CA ALA A 99 6.80 -9.60 9.70
C ALA A 99 7.66 -9.29 8.45
N TYR A 100 7.68 -8.02 8.02
CA TYR A 100 8.43 -7.56 6.86
C TYR A 100 9.29 -6.33 7.22
N PRO A 101 10.28 -6.48 8.12
CA PRO A 101 11.30 -5.44 8.30
C PRO A 101 12.05 -5.31 6.97
N GLY A 102 12.03 -4.11 6.40
CA GLY A 102 12.66 -3.77 5.13
C GLY A 102 14.13 -4.16 5.07
#